data_AF-A0A9D4HRA3-F1
#
_entry.id   AF-A0A9D4HRA3-F1
#
_cell.length_a   1.000
_cell.length_b   1.000
_cell.length_c   1.000
_cell.angle_alpha   90.00
_cell.angle_beta   90.00
_cell.angle_gamma   90.00
#
_symmetry.space_group_name_H-M   'P 1'
#
loop_
_entity.id
_entity.type
_entity.pdbx_description
1 polymer ?
#
loop_
_entity_poly.entity_id
_entity_poly.type
_entity_poly.pdbx_seq_one_letter_code
_entity_poly.pdbx_strand_id
1 'polypeptide(L)'
;MLSIEKLPTLTFKSLKRKFEECLSSSTSQISKNHKSKVHPVRKTMKIPSPTESELDSFFSDLVSTNRKHAILSIVPDYLESYKPKSAVLKLPKPLTELKNKQSMNLDYDQLIKSCESIEITVTDEEIENVEKITRKKVSEGKWFNYRVSQHQK
;
A
#
# COMPACT_ATOMS: atom_id res chain seq x y z
N MET A 1 14.28 39.37 -17.80
CA MET A 1 14.94 38.11 -17.43
C MET A 1 14.28 37.59 -16.17
N LEU A 2 13.43 36.56 -16.27
CA LEU A 2 12.78 35.94 -15.11
C LEU A 2 13.65 34.80 -14.61
N SER A 3 14.29 35.01 -13.46
CA SER A 3 15.06 33.99 -12.74
C SER A 3 14.10 32.94 -12.18
N ILE A 4 14.17 31.72 -12.71
CA ILE A 4 13.47 30.56 -12.16
C ILE A 4 14.31 30.03 -11.00
N GLU A 5 13.85 30.25 -9.76
CA GLU A 5 14.40 29.58 -8.58
C GLU A 5 14.27 28.06 -8.75
N LYS A 6 15.41 27.37 -8.77
CA LYS A 6 15.49 25.90 -8.76
C LYS A 6 14.95 25.39 -7.42
N LEU A 7 13.75 24.79 -7.44
CA LEU A 7 13.28 23.98 -6.32
C LEU A 7 14.18 22.74 -6.14
N PRO A 8 14.59 22.40 -4.91
CA PRO A 8 15.49 21.28 -4.67
C PRO A 8 14.78 19.94 -4.93
N THR A 9 15.31 19.16 -5.88
CA THR A 9 14.87 17.79 -6.16
C THR A 9 15.21 16.88 -5.00
N LEU A 10 14.26 16.64 -4.10
CA LEU A 10 14.42 15.69 -3.00
C LEU A 10 14.27 14.26 -3.54
N THR A 11 15.38 13.53 -3.57
CA THR A 11 15.40 12.11 -3.94
C THR A 11 14.84 11.25 -2.81
N PHE A 12 14.25 10.09 -3.15
CA PHE A 12 13.67 9.14 -2.18
C PHE A 12 14.63 8.77 -1.03
N LYS A 13 15.93 8.65 -1.33
CA LYS A 13 16.97 8.39 -0.32
C LYS A 13 17.10 9.53 0.70
N SER A 14 16.91 10.77 0.25
CA SER A 14 16.91 11.96 1.12
C SER A 14 15.66 12.03 2.00
N LEU A 15 14.49 11.67 1.46
CA LEU A 15 13.25 11.54 2.25
C LEU A 15 13.36 10.44 3.32
N LYS A 16 13.89 9.27 2.95
CA LYS A 16 14.10 8.16 3.89
C LYS A 16 15.05 8.56 5.01
N ARG A 17 16.16 9.25 4.69
CA ARG A 17 17.09 9.74 5.70
C ARG A 17 16.43 10.75 6.65
N LYS A 18 15.65 11.70 6.13
CA LYS A 18 14.91 12.67 6.97
C LYS A 18 13.90 11.98 7.89
N PHE A 19 13.22 10.94 7.40
CA PHE A 19 12.28 10.16 8.19
C PHE A 19 12.98 9.37 9.32
N GLU A 20 14.09 8.70 9.01
CA GLU A 20 14.94 7.99 9.99
C GLU A 20 15.55 8.94 11.03
N GLU A 21 15.94 10.15 10.62
CA GLU A 21 16.47 11.21 11.49
C GLU A 21 15.42 11.77 12.46
N CYS A 22 14.15 11.84 12.03
CA CYS A 22 13.03 12.16 12.94
C CYS A 22 12.75 11.02 13.93
N LEU A 23 12.86 9.75 13.50
CA LEU A 23 12.69 8.58 14.38
C LEU A 23 13.77 8.49 15.46
N SER A 24 15.03 8.74 15.10
CA SER A 24 16.16 8.74 16.05
C SER A 24 16.07 9.92 17.02
N SER A 25 15.67 11.10 16.55
CA SER A 25 15.46 12.28 17.41
C SER A 25 14.30 12.09 18.40
N SER A 26 13.27 11.34 18.00
CA SER A 26 12.12 11.05 18.88
C SER A 26 12.40 9.94 19.91
N THR A 27 13.38 9.07 19.66
CA THR A 27 13.80 8.01 20.59
C THR A 27 14.84 8.49 21.61
N SER A 28 15.65 9.51 21.29
CA SER A 28 16.61 10.10 22.24
C SER A 28 15.99 10.91 23.39
N GLN A 29 14.71 11.27 23.33
CA GLN A 29 14.03 11.95 24.45
C GLN A 29 13.46 10.97 25.50
N ILE A 30 13.51 9.66 25.27
CA ILE A 30 12.93 8.64 26.17
C ILE A 30 13.95 8.10 27.19
N SER A 31 15.22 8.47 27.11
CA SER A 31 16.24 8.08 28.09
C SER A 31 16.63 9.25 29.01
N LYS A 32 15.81 9.51 30.02
CA LYS A 32 16.26 10.21 31.24
C LYS A 32 15.89 9.35 32.44
N ASN A 33 16.91 8.68 32.97
CA ASN A 33 17.05 8.18 34.34
C ASN A 33 15.86 8.43 35.27
N HIS A 34 14.93 7.48 35.34
CA HIS A 34 14.03 7.38 36.48
C HIS A 34 14.69 6.51 37.54
N LYS A 35 15.26 7.14 38.58
CA LYS A 35 15.45 6.47 39.87
C LYS A 35 14.09 5.92 40.28
N SER A 36 14.00 4.60 40.46
CA SER A 36 12.79 3.92 40.92
C SER A 36 12.40 4.44 42.31
N LYS A 37 11.58 5.49 42.36
CA LYS A 37 10.69 5.69 43.50
C LYS A 37 9.71 4.55 43.43
N VAL A 38 9.72 3.68 44.44
CA VAL A 38 8.68 2.69 44.66
C VAL A 38 7.38 3.46 44.82
N HIS A 39 6.63 3.58 43.73
CA HIS A 39 5.29 4.13 43.79
C HIS A 39 4.41 3.13 44.55
N PRO A 40 3.54 3.59 45.46
CA PRO A 40 2.59 2.69 46.10
C PRO A 40 1.78 2.02 45.00
N VAL A 41 1.67 0.68 45.08
CA VAL A 41 0.89 -0.14 44.16
C VAL A 41 -0.49 0.51 44.02
N ARG A 42 -0.75 1.12 42.85
CA ARG A 42 -2.08 1.65 42.54
C ARG A 42 -3.03 0.48 42.63
N LYS A 43 -4.02 0.57 43.52
CA LYS A 43 -5.15 -0.36 43.57
C LYS A 43 -5.70 -0.47 42.15
N THR A 44 -5.60 -1.65 41.56
CA THR A 44 -6.16 -1.89 40.23
C THR A 44 -7.67 -1.82 40.39
N MET A 45 -8.28 -0.73 39.93
CA MET A 45 -9.73 -0.66 39.80
C MET A 45 -10.14 -1.79 38.86
N LYS A 46 -10.96 -2.71 39.34
CA LYS A 46 -11.58 -3.74 38.49
C LYS A 46 -12.69 -3.05 37.70
N ILE A 47 -12.32 -2.49 36.55
CA ILE A 47 -13.30 -1.98 35.60
C ILE A 47 -13.92 -3.20 34.91
N PRO A 48 -15.26 -3.31 34.85
CA PRO A 48 -15.88 -4.39 34.10
C PRO A 48 -15.51 -4.27 32.62
N SER A 49 -15.33 -5.42 31.95
CA SER A 49 -15.16 -5.42 30.51
C SER A 49 -16.45 -4.89 29.86
N PRO A 50 -16.35 -4.10 28.79
CA PRO A 50 -17.53 -3.63 28.07
C PRO A 50 -18.34 -4.81 27.55
N THR A 51 -19.65 -4.64 27.55
CA THR A 51 -20.60 -5.62 27.03
C THR A 51 -20.61 -5.55 25.49
N GLU A 52 -20.96 -6.65 24.82
CA GLU A 52 -21.03 -6.72 23.34
C GLU A 52 -21.94 -5.62 22.76
N SER A 53 -23.10 -5.39 23.36
CA SER A 53 -24.01 -4.30 22.98
C SER A 53 -23.40 -2.89 23.09
N GLU A 54 -22.52 -2.65 24.07
CA GLU A 54 -21.84 -1.36 24.23
C GLU A 54 -20.78 -1.16 23.14
N LEU A 55 -20.10 -2.24 22.74
CA LEU A 55 -19.14 -2.24 21.64
C LEU A 55 -19.83 -1.99 20.29
N ASP A 56 -20.98 -2.62 20.04
CA ASP A 56 -21.75 -2.43 18.81
C ASP A 56 -22.23 -0.99 18.65
N SER A 57 -22.74 -0.39 19.73
CA SER A 57 -23.13 1.02 19.74
C SER A 57 -21.91 1.91 19.45
N PHE A 58 -20.79 1.64 20.10
CA PHE A 58 -19.55 2.40 19.92
C PHE A 58 -19.03 2.34 18.47
N PHE A 59 -19.00 1.16 17.84
CA PHE A 59 -18.58 1.02 16.45
C PHE A 59 -19.57 1.67 15.47
N SER A 60 -20.87 1.57 15.74
CA SER A 60 -21.91 2.25 14.96
C SER A 60 -21.74 3.77 15.00
N ASP A 61 -21.48 4.32 16.19
CA ASP A 61 -21.20 5.74 16.38
C ASP A 61 -19.94 6.15 15.62
N LEU A 62 -18.86 5.36 15.69
CA LEU A 62 -17.64 5.62 14.94
C LEU A 62 -17.87 5.67 13.42
N VAL A 63 -18.71 4.78 12.89
CA VAL A 63 -19.04 4.76 11.46
C VAL A 63 -19.85 6.00 11.07
N SER A 64 -20.78 6.44 11.92
CA SER A 64 -21.62 7.62 11.68
C SER A 64 -20.81 8.91 11.46
N THR A 65 -19.62 9.00 12.05
CA THR A 65 -18.75 10.18 11.90
C THR A 65 -18.08 10.31 10.53
N ASN A 66 -18.28 9.34 9.62
CA ASN A 66 -17.79 9.34 8.23
C ASN A 66 -16.27 9.56 8.10
N ARG A 67 -15.50 9.11 9.10
CA ARG A 67 -14.03 9.12 9.09
C ARG A 67 -13.49 7.70 9.11
N LYS A 68 -12.31 7.52 8.52
CA LYS A 68 -11.61 6.24 8.50
C LYS A 68 -10.83 5.98 9.79
N HIS A 69 -11.50 5.47 10.81
CA HIS A 69 -10.88 5.00 12.05
C HIS A 69 -10.11 3.71 11.83
N ALA A 70 -8.89 3.59 12.38
CA ALA A 70 -8.08 2.37 12.25
C ALA A 70 -8.71 1.15 12.92
N ILE A 71 -9.45 1.35 14.03
CA ILE A 71 -10.07 0.22 14.75
C ILE A 71 -11.11 -0.52 13.91
N LEU A 72 -11.87 0.20 13.08
CA LEU A 72 -12.86 -0.39 12.16
C LEU A 72 -12.21 -1.20 11.02
N SER A 73 -10.91 -1.05 10.78
CA SER A 73 -10.19 -1.88 9.81
C SER A 73 -9.85 -3.27 10.35
N ILE A 74 -10.22 -3.59 11.59
CA ILE A 74 -10.00 -4.89 12.23
C ILE A 74 -11.35 -5.56 12.55
N VAL A 75 -12.42 -4.77 12.70
CA VAL A 75 -13.77 -5.28 13.00
C VAL A 75 -14.40 -5.89 11.75
N PRO A 76 -14.74 -7.20 11.74
CA PRO A 76 -15.18 -7.94 10.57
C PRO A 76 -16.29 -7.26 9.76
N ASP A 77 -17.30 -6.72 10.44
CA ASP A 77 -18.48 -6.14 9.81
C ASP A 77 -18.19 -4.86 9.01
N TYR A 78 -17.09 -4.17 9.34
CA TYR A 78 -16.70 -2.90 8.72
C TYR A 78 -15.48 -3.03 7.79
N LEU A 79 -14.88 -4.22 7.70
CA LEU A 79 -13.64 -4.47 6.93
C LEU A 79 -13.74 -4.08 5.45
N GLU A 80 -14.90 -4.31 4.83
CA GLU A 80 -15.07 -4.15 3.38
C GLU A 80 -14.72 -2.72 2.91
N SER A 81 -15.09 -1.72 3.72
CA SER A 81 -14.83 -0.30 3.44
C SER A 81 -13.36 0.11 3.57
N TYR A 82 -12.55 -0.73 4.22
CA TYR A 82 -11.14 -0.51 4.46
C TYR A 82 -10.22 -1.27 3.50
N LYS A 83 -10.78 -2.14 2.65
CA LYS A 83 -10.00 -2.81 1.62
C LYS A 83 -9.40 -1.77 0.66
N PRO A 84 -8.07 -1.80 0.42
CA PRO A 84 -7.46 -0.89 -0.51
C PRO A 84 -8.00 -1.16 -1.91
N LYS A 85 -8.29 -0.11 -2.68
CA LYS A 85 -8.80 -0.25 -4.06
C LYS A 85 -7.90 -1.13 -4.94
N SER A 86 -6.59 -1.14 -4.68
CA SER A 86 -5.65 -2.03 -5.38
C SER A 86 -5.85 -3.52 -5.12
N ALA A 87 -6.50 -3.91 -4.02
CA ALA A 87 -6.83 -5.30 -3.72
C ALA A 87 -8.23 -5.69 -4.22
N VAL A 88 -9.10 -4.71 -4.46
CA VAL A 88 -10.49 -4.93 -4.91
C VAL A 88 -10.61 -4.85 -6.43
N LEU A 89 -9.80 -4.01 -7.08
CA LEU A 89 -9.84 -3.85 -8.53
C LEU A 89 -9.22 -5.06 -9.22
N LYS A 90 -10.01 -5.74 -10.06
CA LYS A 90 -9.50 -6.73 -11.01
C LYS A 90 -8.66 -6.00 -12.04
N LEU A 91 -7.37 -6.30 -12.05
CA LEU A 91 -6.40 -5.76 -12.98
C LEU A 91 -5.78 -6.91 -13.76
N PRO A 92 -5.45 -6.69 -15.04
CA PRO A 92 -4.83 -7.73 -15.84
C PRO A 92 -3.46 -8.05 -15.25
N LYS A 93 -3.11 -9.34 -15.29
CA LYS A 93 -1.81 -9.81 -14.83
C LYS A 93 -0.69 -9.12 -15.62
N PRO A 94 0.38 -8.67 -14.97
CA PRO A 94 1.49 -8.03 -15.65
C PRO A 94 2.26 -9.06 -16.51
N LEU A 95 2.59 -8.67 -17.75
CA LEU A 95 3.29 -9.55 -18.70
C LEU A 95 4.67 -10.02 -18.20
N THR A 96 5.27 -9.32 -17.24
CA THR A 96 6.50 -9.75 -16.58
C THR A 96 6.37 -11.09 -15.85
N GLU A 97 5.16 -11.48 -15.44
CA GLU A 97 4.90 -12.79 -14.82
C GLU A 97 4.97 -13.93 -15.84
N LEU A 98 4.80 -13.66 -17.14
CA LEU A 98 4.95 -14.64 -18.21
C LEU A 98 6.43 -14.96 -18.52
N LYS A 99 7.38 -14.26 -17.88
CA LYS A 99 8.80 -14.49 -18.07
C LYS A 99 9.21 -15.83 -17.46
N ASN A 100 9.34 -16.84 -18.31
CA ASN A 100 9.94 -18.11 -17.93
C ASN A 100 11.48 -18.00 -17.99
N LYS A 101 12.19 -18.51 -16.97
CA LYS A 101 13.66 -18.57 -17.02
C LYS A 101 14.16 -19.64 -17.98
N GLN A 102 13.36 -20.67 -18.23
CA GLN A 102 13.73 -21.76 -19.14
C GLN A 102 13.67 -21.32 -20.60
N SER A 103 12.80 -20.35 -20.94
CA SER A 103 12.72 -19.80 -22.30
C SER A 103 13.94 -18.98 -22.70
N MET A 104 14.83 -18.63 -21.76
CA MET A 104 16.12 -17.99 -22.06
C MET A 104 17.16 -18.96 -22.65
N ASN A 105 16.97 -20.27 -22.47
CA ASN A 105 17.88 -21.30 -22.94
C ASN A 105 17.27 -22.15 -24.08
N LEU A 106 16.07 -21.82 -24.55
CA LEU A 106 15.41 -22.51 -25.65
C LEU A 106 15.97 -22.03 -26.98
N ASP A 107 16.03 -22.95 -27.95
CA ASP A 107 16.30 -22.62 -29.34
C ASP A 107 15.12 -21.85 -29.96
N TYR A 108 15.39 -21.09 -31.02
CA TYR A 108 14.44 -20.16 -31.62
C TYR A 108 13.09 -20.80 -31.97
N ASP A 109 13.12 -21.98 -32.60
CA ASP A 109 11.90 -22.68 -33.01
C ASP A 109 11.08 -23.19 -31.82
N GLN A 110 11.75 -23.58 -30.73
CA GLN A 110 11.09 -24.01 -29.50
C GLN A 110 10.50 -22.83 -28.74
N LEU A 111 11.17 -21.68 -28.78
CA LEU A 111 10.69 -20.44 -28.18
C LEU A 111 9.41 -19.94 -28.86
N ILE A 112 9.34 -19.94 -30.19
CA ILE A 112 8.13 -19.52 -30.93
C ILE A 112 6.96 -20.41 -30.57
N LYS A 113 7.12 -21.74 -30.60
CA LYS A 113 6.05 -22.69 -30.21
C LYS A 113 5.60 -22.47 -28.76
N SER A 114 6.53 -22.15 -27.88
CA SER A 114 6.22 -21.81 -26.49
C SER A 114 5.51 -20.47 -26.34
N CYS A 115 5.70 -19.52 -27.25
CA CYS A 115 4.98 -18.24 -27.26
C CYS A 115 3.59 -18.37 -27.87
N GLU A 116 3.44 -19.16 -28.93
CA GLU A 116 2.14 -19.43 -29.58
C GLU A 116 1.15 -20.16 -28.65
N SER A 117 1.65 -20.94 -27.69
CA SER A 117 0.81 -21.60 -26.70
C SER A 117 0.35 -20.69 -25.55
N ILE A 118 0.85 -19.46 -25.47
CA ILE A 118 0.46 -18.50 -24.42
C ILE A 118 -0.76 -17.72 -24.89
N GLU A 119 -1.90 -18.01 -24.29
CA GLU A 119 -3.13 -17.27 -24.53
C GLU A 119 -3.29 -16.15 -23.49
N ILE A 120 -3.26 -14.90 -23.96
CA ILE A 120 -3.45 -13.71 -23.11
C ILE A 120 -4.85 -13.18 -23.37
N THR A 121 -5.76 -13.48 -22.45
CA THR A 121 -7.13 -12.92 -22.47
C THR A 121 -7.23 -11.79 -21.46
N VAL A 122 -7.83 -10.66 -21.87
CA VAL A 122 -8.13 -9.53 -20.99
C VAL A 122 -9.64 -9.32 -21.01
N THR A 123 -10.23 -9.20 -19.83
CA THR A 123 -11.69 -8.98 -19.69
C THR A 123 -12.05 -7.51 -19.77
N ASP A 124 -13.28 -7.20 -20.18
CA ASP A 124 -13.75 -5.80 -20.29
C ASP A 124 -13.70 -5.05 -18.94
N GLU A 125 -13.95 -5.76 -17.83
CA GLU A 125 -13.82 -5.20 -16.47
C GLU A 125 -12.38 -4.76 -16.17
N GLU A 126 -11.39 -5.55 -16.60
CA GLU A 126 -9.97 -5.23 -16.42
C GLU A 126 -9.56 -4.02 -17.26
N ILE A 127 -10.08 -3.91 -18.49
CA ILE A 127 -9.82 -2.77 -19.38
C ILE A 127 -10.36 -1.48 -18.74
N GLU A 128 -11.61 -1.49 -18.29
CA GLU A 128 -12.23 -0.32 -17.68
C GLU A 128 -11.51 0.11 -16.39
N ASN A 129 -11.09 -0.85 -15.57
CA ASN A 129 -10.34 -0.59 -14.35
C ASN A 129 -8.95 -0.02 -14.64
N VAL A 130 -8.23 -0.55 -15.64
CA VAL A 130 -6.93 0.00 -16.07
C VAL A 130 -7.11 1.43 -16.57
N GLU A 131 -8.12 1.70 -17.39
CA GLU A 131 -8.41 3.05 -17.89
C GLU A 131 -8.70 4.01 -16.73
N LYS A 132 -9.58 3.65 -15.79
CA LYS A 132 -9.91 4.46 -14.61
C LYS A 132 -8.69 4.82 -13.78
N ILE A 133 -7.77 3.87 -13.55
CA ILE A 133 -6.55 4.09 -12.75
C ILE A 133 -5.54 4.95 -13.50
N THR A 134 -5.39 4.74 -14.81
CA THR A 134 -4.31 5.35 -15.60
C THR A 134 -4.67 6.71 -16.19
N ARG A 135 -5.97 7.00 -16.38
CA ARG A 135 -6.49 8.27 -16.95
C ARG A 135 -5.99 9.52 -16.22
N LYS A 136 -5.91 9.49 -14.89
CA LYS A 136 -5.48 10.65 -14.08
C LYS A 136 -3.98 10.64 -13.75
N LYS A 137 -3.26 9.59 -14.11
CA LYS A 137 -1.94 9.27 -13.52
C LYS A 137 -0.89 8.88 -14.56
N VAL A 138 -0.83 9.64 -15.66
CA VAL A 138 0.14 9.45 -16.76
C VAL A 138 1.60 9.46 -16.26
N SER A 139 1.91 10.13 -15.13
CA SER A 139 3.25 10.20 -14.56
C SER A 139 3.59 9.12 -13.52
N GLU A 140 2.68 8.22 -13.14
CA GLU A 140 2.99 7.13 -12.19
C GLU A 140 3.47 5.89 -12.94
N GLY A 141 4.53 5.24 -12.44
CA GLY A 141 5.18 4.08 -13.07
C GLY A 141 4.27 2.87 -13.38
N LYS A 142 3.04 2.84 -12.88
CA LYS A 142 2.04 1.82 -13.24
C LYS A 142 1.61 1.92 -14.71
N TRP A 143 1.45 3.13 -15.26
CA TRP A 143 1.15 3.33 -16.69
C TRP A 143 2.29 2.80 -17.56
N PHE A 144 3.53 3.02 -17.13
CA PHE A 144 4.72 2.48 -17.78
C PHE A 144 4.71 0.95 -17.78
N ASN A 145 4.38 0.30 -16.66
CA ASN A 145 4.34 -1.17 -16.60
C ASN A 145 3.32 -1.80 -17.56
N TYR A 146 2.17 -1.15 -17.80
CA TYR A 146 1.19 -1.64 -18.78
C TYR A 146 1.59 -1.35 -20.24
N ARG A 147 2.46 -0.36 -20.49
CA ARG A 147 2.88 0.05 -21.85
C ARG A 147 4.26 -0.47 -22.27
N VAL A 148 5.20 -0.68 -21.34
CA VAL A 148 6.63 -0.90 -21.64
C VAL A 148 7.03 -2.33 -21.90
N SER A 149 6.11 -3.28 -21.85
CA SER A 149 6.30 -4.52 -22.60
C SER A 149 6.50 -4.32 -24.12
N GLN A 150 6.32 -3.09 -24.64
CA GLN A 150 6.59 -2.70 -26.04
C GLN A 150 7.97 -2.05 -26.28
N HIS A 151 8.77 -1.76 -25.24
CA HIS A 151 10.05 -1.06 -25.40
C HIS A 151 11.15 -1.60 -24.46
N GLN A 152 11.70 -2.75 -24.80
CA GLN A 152 13.07 -3.11 -24.43
C GLN A 152 13.78 -3.53 -25.72
N LYS A 153 14.64 -2.63 -26.21
CA LYS A 153 15.64 -2.89 -27.25
C LYS A 153 16.84 -3.59 -26.64
#